data_AF-A0A941PKL5-F1
#
_entry.id   AF-A0A941PKL5-F1
#
_cell.length_a   1.000
_cell.length_b   1.000
_cell.length_c   1.000
_cell.angle_alpha   90.00
_cell.angle_beta   90.00
_cell.angle_gamma   90.00
#
_symmetry.space_group_name_H-M   'P 1'
#
loop_
_entity.id
_entity.type
_entity.pdbx_description
1 polymer ?
#
loop_
_entity_poly.entity_id
_entity_poly.type
_entity_poly.pdbx_seq_one_letter_code
_entity_poly.pdbx_strand_id
1 'polypeptide(L)'
;MACAAGVGIRFQGDAIQAVYDQRVETLFENPRYEVRGRGPFRVRIVYDLPRLPGGAPVAGPSGVLELTRREDGSIAPTLHNLLDPRTGAARLQLVNDPAIAALTLTSCAPGTWRADLRERSGRS
;
A
#
# COMPACT_ATOMS: atom_id res chain seq x y z
N MET A 1 -16.91 6.90 -6.93
CA MET A 1 -15.86 6.79 -5.89
C MET A 1 -16.49 6.17 -4.67
N ALA A 2 -15.90 5.10 -4.14
CA ALA A 2 -16.33 4.53 -2.88
C ALA A 2 -15.69 5.31 -1.74
N CYS A 3 -16.47 5.59 -0.72
CA CYS A 3 -16.08 6.41 0.40
C CYS A 3 -16.25 5.58 1.68
N ALA A 4 -15.25 5.59 2.56
CA ALA A 4 -15.32 4.90 3.84
C ALA A 4 -15.02 5.89 4.97
N ALA A 5 -15.93 5.98 5.95
CA ALA A 5 -15.71 6.79 7.14
C ALA A 5 -14.50 6.22 7.91
N GLY A 6 -13.54 7.08 8.24
CA GLY A 6 -12.43 6.72 9.12
C GLY A 6 -11.33 5.83 8.53
N VAL A 7 -11.36 5.50 7.22
CA VAL A 7 -10.30 4.66 6.63
C VAL A 7 -9.05 5.48 6.32
N GLY A 8 -7.93 5.11 6.94
CA GLY A 8 -6.60 5.66 6.65
C GLY A 8 -5.61 4.56 6.30
N ILE A 9 -4.61 4.88 5.47
CA ILE A 9 -3.51 3.95 5.19
C ILE A 9 -2.31 4.33 6.05
N ARG A 10 -1.80 3.36 6.81
CA ARG A 10 -0.62 3.50 7.65
C ARG A 10 0.56 2.75 7.02
N PHE A 11 1.63 3.47 6.71
CA PHE A 11 2.89 2.93 6.20
C PHE A 11 3.89 2.78 7.36
N GLN A 12 4.38 1.55 7.59
CA GLN A 12 5.38 1.22 8.61
C GLN A 12 6.52 0.41 7.99
N GLY A 13 7.65 0.27 8.70
CA GLY A 13 8.79 -0.50 8.22
C GLY A 13 8.53 -2.00 8.11
N ASP A 14 7.60 -2.51 8.90
CA ASP A 14 7.23 -3.92 9.03
C ASP A 14 5.84 -4.24 8.44
N ALA A 15 5.00 -3.24 8.17
CA ALA A 15 3.68 -3.46 7.57
C ALA A 15 3.12 -2.22 6.83
N ILE A 16 2.21 -2.47 5.89
CA ILE A 16 1.26 -1.48 5.38
C ILE A 16 -0.14 -1.93 5.80
N GLN A 17 -0.91 -1.02 6.38
CA GLN A 17 -2.19 -1.34 6.99
C GLN A 17 -3.29 -0.38 6.55
N ALA A 18 -4.48 -0.93 6.29
CA ALA A 18 -5.72 -0.18 6.28
C ALA A 18 -6.26 -0.10 7.72
N VAL A 19 -6.41 1.12 8.22
CA VAL A 19 -6.92 1.41 9.56
C VAL A 19 -8.34 1.92 9.41
N TYR A 20 -9.30 1.15 9.89
CA TYR A 20 -10.71 1.48 10.05
C TYR A 20 -10.97 1.88 11.51
N ASP A 21 -12.14 2.46 11.81
CA ASP A 21 -12.47 2.93 13.17
C ASP A 21 -12.33 1.86 14.26
N GLN A 22 -12.67 0.61 13.94
CA GLN A 22 -12.67 -0.51 14.89
C GLN A 22 -11.77 -1.68 14.48
N ARG A 23 -11.08 -1.57 13.35
CA ARG A 23 -10.35 -2.69 12.76
C ARG A 23 -9.08 -2.21 12.06
N VAL A 24 -8.01 -2.98 12.20
CA VAL A 24 -6.80 -2.82 11.40
C VAL A 24 -6.69 -4.05 10.51
N GLU A 25 -6.44 -3.83 9.22
CA GLU A 25 -6.18 -4.88 8.25
C GLU A 25 -4.77 -4.69 7.68
N THR A 26 -3.92 -5.70 7.83
CA THR A 26 -2.59 -5.70 7.21
C THR A 26 -2.76 -6.00 5.73
N LEU A 27 -2.40 -5.03 4.90
CA LEU A 27 -2.40 -5.18 3.44
C LEU A 27 -1.13 -5.92 3.00
N PHE A 28 0.03 -5.50 3.52
CA PHE A 28 1.33 -6.07 3.18
C PHE A 28 2.20 -6.23 4.43
N GLU A 29 2.84 -7.39 4.57
CA GLU A 29 3.82 -7.67 5.62
C GLU A 29 5.24 -7.46 5.09
N ASN A 30 6.13 -6.96 5.95
CA ASN A 30 7.55 -6.72 5.70
C ASN A 30 7.84 -6.01 4.35
N PRO A 31 7.16 -4.88 4.06
CA PRO A 31 7.36 -4.18 2.80
C PRO A 31 8.75 -3.54 2.73
N ARG A 32 9.35 -3.58 1.56
CA ARG A 32 10.60 -2.89 1.24
C ARG A 32 10.30 -1.65 0.41
N TYR A 33 10.76 -0.49 0.88
CA TYR A 33 10.53 0.79 0.25
C TYR A 33 11.77 1.27 -0.50
N GLU A 34 11.59 1.63 -1.77
CA GLU A 34 12.60 2.25 -2.61
C GLU A 34 12.08 3.59 -3.13
N VAL A 35 12.66 4.70 -2.68
CA VAL A 35 12.37 6.02 -3.25
C VAL A 35 13.02 6.12 -4.63
N ARG A 36 12.25 6.44 -5.67
CA ARG A 36 12.73 6.48 -7.06
C ARG A 36 12.82 7.93 -7.56
N GLY A 37 14.00 8.30 -8.06
CA GLY A 37 14.24 9.56 -8.76
C GLY A 37 14.43 10.80 -7.87
N ARG A 38 14.69 11.94 -8.51
CA ARG A 38 14.78 13.28 -7.87
C ARG A 38 13.53 14.16 -8.15
N GLY A 39 12.58 13.66 -8.95
CA GLY A 39 11.34 14.34 -9.35
C GLY A 39 10.18 14.12 -8.37
N PRO A 40 8.89 14.27 -8.79
CA PRO A 40 7.76 14.16 -7.87
C PRO A 40 7.82 12.81 -7.14
N PHE A 41 7.46 12.84 -5.86
CA PHE A 41 7.50 11.70 -4.93
C PHE A 41 7.03 10.42 -5.62
N ARG A 42 7.96 9.47 -5.81
CA ARG A 42 7.71 8.12 -6.29
C ARG A 42 8.32 7.11 -5.33
N VAL A 43 7.50 6.21 -4.84
CA VAL A 43 7.95 5.13 -3.96
C VAL A 43 7.55 3.81 -4.59
N ARG A 44 8.55 2.97 -4.84
CA ARG A 44 8.37 1.57 -5.19
C ARG A 44 8.34 0.76 -3.90
N ILE A 45 7.29 -0.03 -3.74
CA ILE A 45 7.05 -0.89 -2.59
C ILE A 45 7.12 -2.33 -3.10
N VAL A 46 8.04 -3.11 -2.56
CA VAL A 46 8.16 -4.54 -2.84
C VAL A 46 7.71 -5.31 -1.62
N TYR A 47 6.84 -6.28 -1.80
CA TYR A 47 6.30 -7.08 -0.69
C TYR A 47 6.13 -8.55 -1.11
N ASP A 48 6.10 -9.44 -0.14
CA ASP A 48 5.83 -10.86 -0.39
C ASP A 48 4.32 -11.10 -0.32
N LEU A 49 3.75 -11.88 -1.25
CA LEU A 49 2.33 -12.21 -1.17
C LEU A 49 2.05 -13.11 0.04
N PRO A 50 0.89 -12.93 0.71
CA PRO A 50 0.47 -13.80 1.80
C PRO A 50 0.50 -15.27 1.36
N ARG A 51 1.07 -16.14 2.21
CA ARG A 51 1.02 -17.59 1.98
C ARG A 51 -0.43 -18.05 2.19
N LEU A 52 -1.09 -18.45 1.11
CA LEU A 52 -2.43 -19.04 1.22
C LEU A 52 -2.32 -20.43 1.88
N PRO A 53 -3.12 -20.76 2.90
CA PRO A 53 -3.18 -22.10 3.48
C PRO A 53 -3.50 -23.14 2.39
N GLY A 54 -2.69 -24.19 2.28
CA GLY A 54 -2.81 -25.21 1.21
C GLY A 54 -2.09 -24.87 -0.10
N GLY A 55 -1.42 -23.73 -0.19
CA GLY A 55 -0.55 -23.37 -1.32
C GLY A 55 0.83 -24.03 -1.24
N ALA A 56 1.52 -24.13 -2.38
CA ALA A 56 2.88 -24.69 -2.44
C ALA A 56 3.85 -23.95 -1.50
N PRO A 57 4.76 -24.65 -0.79
CA PRO A 57 5.60 -24.10 0.29
C PRO A 57 6.77 -23.23 -0.18
N VAL A 58 6.83 -22.92 -1.47
CA VAL A 58 7.99 -22.29 -2.11
C VAL A 58 7.84 -20.77 -2.02
N ALA A 59 8.97 -20.04 -1.97
CA ALA A 59 9.02 -18.57 -1.94
C ALA A 59 7.89 -17.98 -2.80
N GLY A 60 6.98 -17.28 -2.12
CA GLY A 60 5.74 -16.81 -2.73
C GLY A 60 6.04 -15.83 -3.86
N PRO A 61 5.11 -15.67 -4.83
CA PRO A 61 5.19 -14.56 -5.77
C PRO A 61 5.28 -13.24 -4.99
N SER A 62 6.04 -12.28 -5.51
CA SER A 62 6.22 -10.97 -4.88
C SER A 62 5.37 -9.94 -5.60
N GLY A 63 4.87 -8.96 -4.84
CA GLY A 63 4.17 -7.81 -5.40
C GLY A 63 5.09 -6.61 -5.51
N VAL A 64 4.90 -5.82 -6.56
CA VAL A 64 5.51 -4.51 -6.74
C VAL A 64 4.40 -3.48 -6.94
N LEU A 65 4.32 -2.54 -6.01
CA LEU A 65 3.40 -1.40 -6.05
C LEU A 65 4.21 -0.12 -6.22
N GLU A 66 3.87 0.71 -7.20
CA GLU A 66 4.44 2.06 -7.31
C GLU A 66 3.38 3.09 -6.93
N LEU A 67 3.75 4.01 -6.04
CA LEU A 67 2.94 5.13 -5.63
C LEU A 67 3.56 6.44 -6.12
N THR A 68 2.72 7.35 -6.60
CA THR A 68 3.11 8.73 -6.92
C THR A 68 2.30 9.72 -6.11
N ARG A 69 2.88 10.89 -5.83
CA ARG A 69 2.09 12.06 -5.42
C ARG A 69 1.44 12.68 -6.66
N ARG A 70 0.14 12.99 -6.56
CA ARG A 70 -0.65 13.75 -7.54
C ARG A 70 -0.49 15.26 -7.32
N GLU A 71 -0.92 16.06 -8.30
CA GLU A 71 -0.85 17.53 -8.24
C GLU A 71 -1.67 18.11 -7.08
N ASP A 72 -2.78 17.46 -6.72
CA ASP A 72 -3.63 17.80 -5.56
C ASP A 72 -2.99 17.41 -4.20
N GLY A 73 -1.77 16.87 -4.22
CA GLY A 73 -1.03 16.43 -3.05
C GLY A 73 -1.41 15.03 -2.55
N SER A 74 -2.42 14.37 -3.13
CA SER A 74 -2.82 13.01 -2.77
C SER A 74 -1.76 11.99 -3.22
N ILE A 75 -1.77 10.80 -2.63
CA ILE A 75 -0.97 9.66 -3.09
C ILE A 75 -1.87 8.74 -3.90
N ALA A 76 -1.35 8.20 -5.00
CA ALA A 76 -2.09 7.25 -5.83
C ALA A 76 -1.18 6.16 -6.41
N PRO A 77 -1.71 4.95 -6.62
CA PRO A 77 -0.99 3.90 -7.30
C PRO A 77 -0.84 4.20 -8.80
N THR A 78 0.34 3.95 -9.33
CA THR A 78 0.67 4.05 -10.77
C THR A 78 0.97 2.68 -11.38
N LEU A 79 1.37 1.71 -10.57
CA LEU A 79 1.70 0.36 -11.00
C LEU A 79 1.37 -0.64 -9.90
N HIS A 80 0.84 -1.80 -10.27
CA HIS A 80 0.73 -2.94 -9.37
C HIS A 80 0.94 -4.26 -10.12
N ASN A 81 2.12 -4.84 -9.94
CA ASN A 81 2.53 -6.08 -10.60
C ASN A 81 2.71 -7.20 -9.58
N LEU A 82 2.25 -8.39 -9.93
CA LEU A 82 2.59 -9.64 -9.25
C LEU A 82 3.66 -10.35 -10.07
N LEU A 83 4.80 -10.62 -9.46
CA LEU A 83 5.96 -11.25 -10.06
C LEU A 83 6.06 -12.69 -9.55
N ASP A 84 6.09 -13.64 -10.49
CA ASP A 84 6.49 -15.01 -10.20
C ASP A 84 7.99 -15.16 -10.49
N PRO A 85 8.84 -15.25 -9.45
CA PRO A 85 10.28 -15.35 -9.65
C PRO A 85 10.72 -16.66 -10.30
N ARG A 86 9.86 -17.70 -10.38
CA ARG A 86 10.22 -19.00 -10.99
C ARG A 86 10.11 -18.97 -12.49
N THR A 87 9.07 -18.29 -13.00
CA THR A 87 8.76 -18.24 -14.42
C THR A 87 9.19 -16.93 -15.07
N GLY A 88 9.52 -15.91 -14.26
CA GLY A 88 9.73 -14.54 -14.73
C GLY A 88 8.43 -13.87 -15.19
N ALA A 89 7.28 -14.51 -14.98
CA ALA A 89 5.99 -13.96 -15.37
C ALA A 89 5.61 -12.77 -14.49
N ALA A 90 5.18 -11.68 -15.13
CA ALA A 90 4.57 -10.54 -14.47
C ALA A 90 3.09 -10.50 -14.82
N ARG A 91 2.23 -10.45 -13.80
CA ARG A 91 0.80 -10.19 -13.97
C ARG A 91 0.50 -8.78 -13.49
N LEU A 92 -0.04 -7.96 -14.37
CA LEU A 92 -0.54 -6.64 -14.01
C LEU A 92 -1.95 -6.82 -13.43
N GLN A 93 -2.15 -6.46 -12.17
CA GLN A 93 -3.46 -6.51 -11.52
C GLN A 93 -3.81 -5.12 -11.02
N LEU A 94 -4.57 -4.37 -11.84
CA LEU A 94 -5.01 -3.01 -11.49
C LEU A 94 -6.51 -2.94 -11.19
N VAL A 95 -7.31 -3.87 -11.73
CA VAL A 95 -8.78 -3.88 -11.59
C VAL A 95 -9.18 -4.94 -10.58
N ASN A 96 -10.04 -4.57 -9.63
CA ASN A 96 -10.51 -5.41 -8.52
C ASN A 96 -9.42 -5.86 -7.52
N ASP A 97 -8.30 -5.13 -7.45
CA ASP A 97 -7.30 -5.37 -6.41
C ASP A 97 -7.75 -4.71 -5.09
N PRO A 98 -7.92 -5.48 -3.99
CA PRO A 98 -8.40 -4.94 -2.73
C PRO A 98 -7.42 -3.97 -2.06
N ALA A 99 -6.11 -4.13 -2.28
CA ALA A 99 -5.12 -3.18 -1.79
C ALA A 99 -5.17 -1.87 -2.58
N ILE A 100 -5.36 -1.93 -3.90
CA ILE A 100 -5.59 -0.72 -4.72
C ILE A 100 -6.90 -0.04 -4.34
N ALA A 101 -7.97 -0.81 -4.10
CA ALA A 101 -9.22 -0.28 -3.61
C ALA A 101 -9.00 0.48 -2.29
N ALA A 102 -8.34 -0.13 -1.30
CA ALA A 102 -8.01 0.52 -0.04
C ALA A 102 -7.15 1.79 -0.20
N LEU A 103 -6.13 1.75 -1.07
CA LEU A 103 -5.23 2.88 -1.34
C LEU A 103 -5.89 4.04 -2.10
N THR A 104 -7.04 3.79 -2.73
CA THR A 104 -7.80 4.80 -3.48
C THR A 104 -9.05 5.27 -2.76
N LEU A 105 -9.32 4.73 -1.56
CA LEU A 105 -10.40 5.23 -0.70
C LEU A 105 -10.14 6.69 -0.32
N THR A 106 -11.19 7.49 -0.42
CA THR A 106 -11.21 8.86 0.08
C THR A 106 -12.03 8.92 1.37
N SER A 107 -11.68 9.85 2.26
CA SER A 107 -12.48 10.12 3.47
C SER A 107 -13.83 10.71 3.09
N CYS A 108 -14.88 10.29 3.79
CA CYS A 108 -16.23 10.86 3.65
C CYS A 108 -16.41 12.20 4.36
N ALA A 109 -15.48 12.54 5.24
CA ALA A 109 -15.38 13.83 5.91
C ALA A 109 -13.97 14.39 5.65
N PRO A 110 -13.78 15.17 4.57
CA PRO A 110 -12.51 15.85 4.32
C PRO A 110 -12.14 16.73 5.52
N GLY A 111 -10.92 16.59 6.05
CA GLY A 111 -10.41 17.47 7.12
C GLY A 111 -10.45 16.94 8.56
N THR A 112 -11.00 15.75 8.81
CA THR A 112 -11.01 15.14 10.17
C THR A 112 -9.86 14.16 10.44
N TRP A 113 -8.92 14.03 9.50
CA TRP A 113 -7.75 13.17 9.67
C TRP A 113 -6.87 13.65 10.83
N ARG A 114 -6.60 12.71 11.74
CA ARG A 114 -5.88 12.82 13.00
C ARG A 114 -4.54 13.57 12.91
N ALA A 115 -4.48 14.76 13.51
CA ALA A 115 -3.27 15.58 13.69
C ALA A 115 -2.14 14.84 14.45
N ASP A 116 -2.52 13.81 15.19
CA ASP A 116 -1.73 12.91 16.02
C ASP A 116 -0.74 12.02 15.23
N LEU A 117 -0.84 11.95 13.90
CA LEU A 117 0.15 11.25 13.06
C LEU A 117 1.35 12.15 12.66
N ARG A 118 1.30 13.46 12.92
CA ARG A 118 2.44 14.37 12.70
C ARG A 118 3.45 14.39 13.86
N GLU A 119 3.11 13.86 15.03
CA GLU A 119 3.94 14.01 16.24
C GLU A 119 4.99 12.90 16.44
N ARG A 120 4.96 11.80 15.68
CA ARG A 120 5.90 10.68 15.87
C ARG A 120 7.23 10.79 15.12
N SER A 121 7.45 11.86 14.36
CA SER A 121 8.72 12.15 13.66
C SER A 121 9.67 13.08 14.42
N GLY A 122 9.40 13.36 15.70
CA GLY A 122 10.21 14.28 16.51
C GLY A 122 10.47 13.77 17.92
N ARG A 123 11.23 12.68 18.07
CA ARG A 123 12.02 12.40 19.29
C ARG A 123 13.02 11.27 19.04
N SER A 124 14.28 11.65 18.83
CA SER A 124 15.41 11.09 19.57
C SER A 124 16.50 12.13 19.68
#